data_AF-A0A1I5UPG1-F1
#
_entry.id   AF-A0A1I5UPG1-F1
#
_cell.length_a   1.000
_cell.length_b   1.000
_cell.length_c   1.000
_cell.angle_alpha   90.00
_cell.angle_beta   90.00
_cell.angle_gamma   90.00
#
_symmetry.space_group_name_H-M   'P 1'
#
loop_
_entity.id
_entity.type
_entity.pdbx_description
1 polymer ?
#
loop_
_entity_poly.entity_id
_entity_poly.type
_entity_poly.pdbx_seq_one_letter_code
_entity_poly.pdbx_strand_id
1 'polypeptide(L)'
;MKNKKTVIGIIIVIILGIGLYFFNSEKFYTAADVLEDVDFSVEEQSVELTKIVIEVDDGKLVPIELTDTTQKKLIKAFEKSKFKKDESLSSDNDYSMKITLNRGYYMFMDITGKSIAVRDNSGGSYEEYLFEDDKGFFSILEELIRE
;
A
#
# COMPACT_ATOMS: atom_id res chain seq x y z
N MET A 1 25.77 -46.39 16.20
CA MET A 1 24.34 -46.07 15.99
C MET A 1 23.79 -44.91 16.83
N LYS A 2 24.43 -44.45 17.91
CA LYS A 2 23.93 -43.34 18.74
C LYS A 2 23.92 -41.97 18.03
N ASN A 3 24.91 -41.71 17.17
CA ASN A 3 25.11 -40.40 16.54
C ASN A 3 24.08 -40.08 15.43
N LYS A 4 23.53 -41.10 14.76
CA LYS A 4 22.52 -40.90 13.70
C LYS A 4 21.18 -40.40 14.26
N LYS A 5 20.78 -40.84 15.46
CA LYS A 5 19.53 -40.40 16.11
C LYS A 5 19.61 -38.93 16.56
N THR A 6 20.77 -38.50 17.05
CA THR A 6 21.02 -37.10 17.44
C THR A 6 21.02 -36.15 16.25
N VAL A 7 21.65 -36.55 15.13
CA VAL A 7 21.68 -35.74 13.90
C VAL A 7 20.28 -35.58 13.29
N ILE A 8 19.48 -36.65 13.27
CA ILE A 8 18.09 -36.59 12.79
C ILE A 8 17.23 -35.67 13.67
N GLY A 9 17.42 -35.71 15.00
CA GLY A 9 16.69 -34.83 15.92
C GLY A 9 16.98 -33.35 15.70
N ILE A 10 18.24 -32.98 15.45
CA ILE A 10 18.62 -31.58 15.19
C ILE A 10 18.02 -31.06 13.88
N ILE A 11 18.03 -31.88 12.82
CA ILE A 11 17.45 -31.53 11.52
C ILE A 11 15.94 -31.23 11.66
N ILE A 12 15.21 -32.04 12.43
CA ILE A 12 13.77 -31.83 12.65
C ILE A 12 13.50 -30.52 13.40
N VAL A 13 14.30 -30.18 14.41
CA VAL A 13 14.15 -28.92 15.16
C VAL A 13 14.43 -27.71 14.27
N ILE A 14 15.43 -27.78 13.38
CA ILE A 14 15.73 -26.72 12.42
C ILE A 14 14.58 -26.54 11.42
N ILE A 15 14.04 -27.64 10.87
CA ILE A 15 12.91 -27.59 9.93
C ILE A 15 11.65 -27.03 10.61
N LEU A 16 11.36 -27.44 11.84
CA LEU A 16 10.22 -26.91 12.61
C LEU A 16 10.42 -25.44 12.97
N GLY A 17 11.64 -25.02 13.31
CA GLY A 17 11.97 -23.63 13.58
C GLY A 17 11.79 -22.74 12.35
N ILE A 18 12.25 -23.20 11.18
CA ILE A 18 12.05 -22.50 9.90
C ILE A 18 10.56 -22.50 9.52
N GLY A 19 9.86 -23.61 9.70
CA GLY A 19 8.42 -23.71 9.41
C GLY A 19 7.58 -22.76 10.27
N LEU A 20 7.86 -22.67 11.57
CA LEU A 20 7.19 -21.72 12.47
C LEU A 20 7.55 -20.27 12.15
N TYR A 21 8.79 -20.00 11.72
CA TYR A 21 9.21 -18.66 11.30
C TYR A 21 8.44 -18.17 10.06
N PHE A 22 8.30 -19.02 9.04
CA PHE A 22 7.48 -18.70 7.85
C PHE A 22 5.97 -18.72 8.13
N PHE A 23 5.52 -19.49 9.13
CA PHE A 23 4.11 -19.48 9.52
C PHE A 23 3.71 -18.20 10.25
N ASN A 24 4.63 -17.63 11.05
CA ASN A 24 4.41 -16.38 11.79
C ASN A 24 4.93 -15.13 11.07
N SER A 25 5.54 -15.25 9.88
CA SER A 25 5.92 -14.06 9.12
C SER A 25 4.65 -13.35 8.65
N GLU A 26 4.46 -12.11 9.10
CA GLU A 26 3.38 -11.25 8.63
C GLU A 26 3.43 -11.16 7.11
N LYS A 27 2.27 -11.36 6.46
CA LYS A 27 2.20 -11.29 5.00
C LYS A 27 2.31 -9.84 4.57
N PHE A 28 3.42 -9.51 3.91
CA PHE A 28 3.58 -8.25 3.21
C PHE A 28 3.05 -8.38 1.79
N TYR A 29 2.39 -7.33 1.34
CA TYR A 29 1.85 -7.16 0.00
C TYR A 29 2.73 -6.17 -0.75
N THR A 30 2.89 -6.40 -2.06
CA THR A 30 3.50 -5.45 -2.98
C THR A 30 2.42 -4.55 -3.59
N ALA A 31 2.84 -3.49 -4.29
CA ALA A 31 1.90 -2.64 -5.02
C ALA A 31 1.05 -3.42 -6.04
N ALA A 32 1.59 -4.50 -6.61
CA ALA A 32 0.87 -5.36 -7.55
C ALA A 32 -0.12 -6.32 -6.89
N ASP A 33 0.06 -6.62 -5.60
CA ASP A 33 -0.93 -7.36 -4.83
C ASP A 33 -2.07 -6.43 -4.37
N VAL A 34 -1.75 -5.16 -4.09
CA VAL A 34 -2.72 -4.14 -3.65
C VAL A 34 -3.57 -3.63 -4.83
N LEU A 35 -2.94 -3.39 -5.98
CA LEU A 35 -3.60 -2.95 -7.21
C LEU A 35 -3.69 -4.15 -8.16
N GLU A 36 -4.84 -4.83 -8.17
CA GLU A 36 -5.04 -5.99 -9.03
C GLU A 36 -4.70 -5.66 -10.50
N ASP A 37 -4.04 -6.57 -11.21
CA ASP A 37 -3.73 -6.44 -12.65
C ASP A 37 -3.01 -5.13 -13.03
N VAL A 38 -2.20 -4.59 -12.12
CA VAL A 38 -1.44 -3.36 -12.39
C VAL A 38 -0.23 -3.61 -13.29
N ASP A 39 -0.04 -2.69 -14.23
CA ASP A 39 1.15 -2.62 -15.07
C ASP A 39 1.80 -1.24 -14.93
N PHE A 40 2.92 -1.19 -14.20
CA PHE A 40 3.73 0.01 -14.01
C PHE A 40 4.64 0.34 -15.20
N SER A 41 4.61 -0.44 -16.28
CA SER A 41 5.49 -0.26 -17.44
C SER A 41 4.84 0.48 -18.62
N VAL A 42 3.58 0.91 -18.48
CA VAL A 42 2.88 1.67 -19.52
C VAL A 42 3.53 3.04 -19.78
N GLU A 43 3.44 3.52 -21.02
CA GLU A 43 4.08 4.78 -21.45
C GLU A 43 3.47 6.01 -20.77
N GLU A 44 2.13 6.06 -20.69
CA GLU A 44 1.40 7.18 -20.10
C GLU A 44 1.00 6.84 -18.66
N GLN A 45 1.47 7.65 -17.72
CA GLN A 45 1.21 7.48 -16.31
C GLN A 45 0.88 8.82 -15.68
N SER A 46 -0.13 8.86 -14.82
CA SER A 46 -0.49 10.09 -14.11
C SER A 46 -1.02 9.82 -12.71
N VAL A 47 -0.99 10.86 -11.88
CA VAL A 47 -1.57 10.86 -10.55
C VAL A 47 -2.46 12.08 -10.41
N GLU A 48 -3.71 11.86 -10.01
CA GLU A 48 -4.63 12.90 -9.57
C GLU A 48 -4.74 12.79 -8.05
N LEU A 49 -4.55 13.90 -7.34
CA LEU A 49 -4.66 13.98 -5.89
C LEU A 49 -5.73 15.00 -5.51
N THR A 50 -6.61 14.64 -4.60
CA THR A 50 -7.72 15.49 -4.16
C THR A 50 -7.82 15.43 -2.65
N LYS A 51 -7.95 16.61 -2.01
CA LYS A 51 -8.29 16.73 -0.60
C LYS A 51 -9.80 16.64 -0.41
N ILE A 52 -10.23 15.85 0.57
CA ILE A 52 -11.63 15.68 0.94
C ILE A 52 -11.93 16.66 2.07
N VAL A 53 -12.74 17.69 1.79
CA VAL A 53 -13.16 18.68 2.80
C VAL A 53 -14.63 18.46 3.12
N ILE A 54 -14.91 17.77 4.23
CA ILE A 54 -16.28 17.55 4.69
C ILE A 54 -16.75 18.78 5.47
N GLU A 55 -17.23 19.79 4.76
CA GLU A 55 -18.10 20.82 5.35
C GLU A 55 -19.56 20.33 5.35
N VAL A 56 -20.39 20.90 6.22
CA VAL A 56 -21.74 20.43 6.57
C VAL A 56 -22.74 20.49 5.39
N ASP A 57 -22.36 21.11 4.27
CA ASP A 57 -23.07 21.08 3.00
C ASP A 57 -22.10 20.64 1.89
N ASP A 58 -22.39 19.48 1.27
CA ASP A 58 -21.76 18.93 0.07
C ASP A 58 -20.22 18.95 0.05
N GLY A 59 -19.62 17.98 0.77
CA GLY A 59 -18.16 17.79 0.87
C GLY A 59 -17.40 18.19 -0.39
N LYS A 60 -16.53 19.19 -0.25
CA LYS A 60 -15.79 19.80 -1.36
C LYS A 60 -14.54 18.99 -1.66
N LEU A 61 -14.41 18.55 -2.90
CA LEU A 61 -13.20 17.97 -3.44
C LEU A 61 -12.28 19.09 -3.94
N VAL A 62 -11.12 19.25 -3.32
CA VAL A 62 -10.12 20.26 -3.70
C VAL A 62 -8.96 19.55 -4.40
N PRO A 63 -8.83 19.68 -5.74
CA PRO A 63 -7.71 19.07 -6.45
C PRO A 63 -6.40 19.74 -6.05
N ILE A 64 -5.36 18.92 -5.92
CA ILE A 64 -3.98 19.33 -5.66
C ILE A 64 -3.21 19.15 -6.97
N GLU A 65 -2.71 20.26 -7.51
CA GLU A 65 -1.94 20.26 -8.76
C GLU A 65 -0.58 19.58 -8.56
N LEU A 66 -0.27 18.60 -9.41
CA LEU A 66 0.98 17.84 -9.34
C LEU A 66 1.79 18.03 -10.61
N THR A 67 3.06 18.41 -10.47
CA THR A 67 3.99 18.40 -11.61
C THR A 67 4.24 16.99 -12.12
N ASP A 68 4.54 16.83 -13.41
CA ASP A 68 4.90 15.52 -14.00
C ASP A 68 6.03 14.82 -13.25
N THR A 69 6.98 15.59 -12.73
CA THR A 69 8.10 15.06 -11.94
C THR A 69 7.61 14.49 -10.62
N THR A 70 6.69 15.18 -9.94
CA THR A 70 6.07 14.72 -8.69
C THR A 70 5.24 13.47 -8.91
N GLN A 71 4.40 13.45 -9.96
CA GLN A 71 3.57 12.28 -10.30
C GLN A 71 4.44 11.03 -10.52
N LYS A 72 5.52 11.14 -11.30
CA LYS A 72 6.47 10.03 -11.53
C LYS A 72 7.17 9.56 -10.25
N LYS A 73 7.52 10.49 -9.35
CA LYS A 73 8.11 10.13 -8.04
C LYS A 73 7.11 9.37 -7.17
N LEU A 74 5.85 9.81 -7.12
CA LEU A 74 4.79 9.14 -6.36
C LEU A 74 4.56 7.71 -6.86
N ILE A 75 4.40 7.52 -8.18
CA ILE A 75 4.20 6.20 -8.78
C ILE A 75 5.37 5.27 -8.46
N LYS A 76 6.60 5.74 -8.64
CA LYS A 76 7.81 4.94 -8.38
C LYS A 76 8.01 4.61 -6.89
N ALA A 77 7.62 5.52 -6.00
CA ALA A 77 7.63 5.25 -4.57
C ALA A 77 6.59 4.18 -4.24
N PHE A 78 5.35 4.36 -4.68
CA PHE A 78 4.25 3.42 -4.50
C PHE A 78 4.58 2.01 -5.01
N GLU A 79 5.08 1.89 -6.25
CA GLU A 79 5.50 0.62 -6.87
C GLU A 79 6.47 -0.18 -5.98
N LYS A 80 7.37 0.53 -5.28
CA LYS A 80 8.42 -0.07 -4.46
C LYS A 80 8.03 -0.25 -2.99
N SER A 81 6.86 0.25 -2.61
CA SER A 81 6.38 0.19 -1.23
C SER A 81 6.00 -1.23 -0.84
N LYS A 82 6.00 -1.46 0.47
CA LYS A 82 5.49 -2.69 1.08
C LYS A 82 4.32 -2.37 1.97
N PHE A 83 3.32 -3.24 1.89
CA PHE A 83 2.03 -3.03 2.51
C PHE A 83 1.70 -4.17 3.46
N LYS A 84 0.90 -3.88 4.47
CA LYS A 84 0.29 -4.86 5.34
C LYS A 84 -1.21 -4.61 5.36
N LYS A 85 -2.00 -5.66 5.13
CA LYS A 85 -3.45 -5.56 5.23
C LYS A 85 -3.83 -5.33 6.69
N ASP A 86 -4.65 -4.33 6.96
CA ASP A 86 -5.10 -3.98 8.30
C ASP A 86 -6.59 -3.64 8.26
N GLU A 87 -7.42 -4.55 8.78
CA GLU A 87 -8.89 -4.43 8.80
C GLU A 87 -9.40 -3.56 9.97
N SER A 88 -8.49 -3.00 10.78
CA SER A 88 -8.82 -2.20 11.95
C SER A 88 -8.66 -0.70 11.75
N LEU A 89 -8.23 -0.25 10.57
CA LEU A 89 -8.02 1.16 10.28
C LEU A 89 -9.38 1.88 10.22
N SER A 90 -9.43 3.12 10.74
CA SER A 90 -10.61 3.95 10.60
C SER A 90 -10.59 4.62 9.23
N SER A 91 -11.77 4.76 8.64
CA SER A 91 -11.95 5.38 7.33
C SER A 91 -11.82 6.92 7.34
N ASP A 92 -11.04 7.49 8.26
CA ASP A 92 -10.75 8.93 8.33
C ASP A 92 -9.78 9.32 7.21
N ASN A 93 -10.26 9.19 5.97
CA ASN A 93 -9.51 9.46 4.77
C ASN A 93 -9.62 10.95 4.44
N ASP A 94 -8.53 11.68 4.63
CA ASP A 94 -8.44 13.11 4.34
C ASP A 94 -8.22 13.39 2.83
N TYR A 95 -7.80 12.37 2.07
CA TYR A 95 -7.44 12.51 0.66
C TYR A 95 -7.93 11.35 -0.18
N SER A 96 -8.16 11.61 -1.47
CA SER A 96 -8.31 10.59 -2.50
C SER A 96 -7.24 10.75 -3.57
N MET A 97 -6.76 9.62 -4.08
CA MET A 97 -5.79 9.56 -5.15
C MET A 97 -6.33 8.65 -6.25
N LYS A 98 -6.09 9.05 -7.50
CA LYS A 98 -6.24 8.18 -8.66
C LYS A 98 -4.89 8.06 -9.36
N ILE A 99 -4.36 6.85 -9.41
CA ILE A 99 -3.18 6.53 -10.21
C ILE A 99 -3.65 5.97 -11.54
N THR A 100 -3.31 6.62 -12.65
CA THR A 100 -3.60 6.13 -14.00
C THR A 100 -2.37 5.44 -14.55
N LEU A 101 -2.50 4.14 -14.84
CA LEU A 101 -1.52 3.29 -15.50
C LEU A 101 -2.22 2.60 -16.68
N ASN A 102 -2.15 1.26 -16.79
CA ASN A 102 -2.98 0.48 -17.72
C ASN A 102 -4.49 0.68 -17.51
N ARG A 103 -4.90 1.08 -16.31
CA ARG A 103 -6.24 1.56 -15.95
C ARG A 103 -6.15 2.57 -14.81
N GLY A 104 -7.28 3.17 -14.44
CA GLY A 104 -7.38 4.08 -13.31
C GLY A 104 -7.61 3.33 -11.99
N TYR A 105 -6.70 3.50 -11.03
CA TYR A 105 -6.76 2.93 -9.70
C TYR A 105 -7.12 4.01 -8.69
N TYR A 106 -8.31 3.91 -8.11
CA TYR A 106 -8.80 4.85 -7.10
C TYR A 106 -8.52 4.33 -5.70
N MET A 107 -8.00 5.20 -4.85
CA MET A 107 -7.73 4.92 -3.45
C MET A 107 -8.07 6.11 -2.57
N PHE A 108 -8.51 5.83 -1.36
CA PHE A 108 -8.60 6.81 -0.28
C PHE A 108 -7.36 6.68 0.60
N MET A 109 -6.92 7.78 1.19
CA MET A 109 -5.68 7.82 1.96
C MET A 109 -5.86 8.54 3.28
N ASP A 110 -5.28 7.96 4.33
CA ASP A 110 -4.94 8.64 5.57
C ASP A 110 -3.42 8.90 5.56
N ILE A 111 -3.05 10.18 5.41
CA ILE A 111 -1.65 10.62 5.39
C ILE A 111 -1.00 10.44 6.77
N THR A 112 -1.77 10.61 7.84
CA THR A 112 -1.27 10.55 9.22
C THR A 112 -1.03 9.10 9.64
N GLY A 113 -2.02 8.23 9.38
CA GLY A 113 -1.93 6.80 9.60
C GLY A 113 -1.06 6.07 8.58
N LYS A 114 -0.63 6.75 7.52
CA LYS A 114 0.16 6.19 6.41
C LYS A 114 -0.49 4.95 5.81
N SER A 115 -1.77 5.06 5.51
CA SER A 115 -2.58 3.96 5.00
C SER A 115 -3.40 4.36 3.77
N ILE A 116 -3.83 3.35 3.04
CA ILE A 116 -4.73 3.49 1.89
C ILE A 116 -5.89 2.51 2.01
N ALA A 117 -7.04 2.90 1.49
CA ALA A 117 -8.17 2.03 1.23
C ALA A 117 -8.38 1.91 -0.29
N VAL A 118 -8.33 0.68 -0.81
CA VAL A 118 -8.50 0.36 -2.23
C VAL A 118 -9.78 -0.45 -2.40
N ARG A 119 -10.59 -0.13 -3.42
CA ARG A 119 -11.83 -0.89 -3.66
C ARG A 119 -11.50 -2.33 -4.07
N ASP A 120 -12.10 -3.29 -3.39
CA ASP A 120 -12.10 -4.71 -3.77
C ASP A 120 -12.98 -4.93 -5.01
N ASN A 121 -12.44 -5.63 -6.00
CA ASN A 121 -13.14 -6.00 -7.22
C ASN A 121 -14.23 -7.08 -6.99
N SER A 122 -14.24 -7.73 -5.82
CA SER A 122 -15.10 -8.89 -5.51
C SER A 122 -16.49 -8.55 -4.99
N GLY A 123 -16.79 -7.29 -4.61
CA GLY A 123 -18.10 -7.03 -3.98
C GLY A 123 -18.35 -5.65 -3.38
N GLY A 124 -17.56 -4.62 -3.70
CA GLY A 124 -17.83 -3.24 -3.28
C GLY A 124 -17.37 -2.86 -1.87
N SER A 125 -16.70 -3.78 -1.15
CA SER A 125 -15.92 -3.46 0.04
C SER A 125 -14.60 -2.76 -0.32
N TYR A 126 -14.01 -2.05 0.63
CA TYR A 126 -12.64 -1.56 0.52
C TYR A 126 -11.72 -2.48 1.31
N GLU A 127 -10.53 -2.73 0.78
CA GLU A 127 -9.43 -3.32 1.51
C GLU A 127 -8.48 -2.22 1.97
N GLU A 128 -8.10 -2.29 3.23
CA GLU A 128 -7.25 -1.29 3.88
C GLU A 128 -5.85 -1.84 4.08
N TYR A 129 -4.87 -1.00 3.76
CA TYR A 129 -3.46 -1.35 3.75
C TYR A 129 -2.64 -0.25 4.45
N LEU A 130 -1.84 -0.67 5.43
CA LEU A 130 -0.80 0.15 6.05
C LEU A 130 0.50 0.04 5.25
N PHE A 131 1.21 1.15 5.09
CA PHE A 131 2.55 1.12 4.51
C PHE A 131 3.59 0.79 5.58
N GLU A 132 4.20 -0.39 5.46
CA GLU A 132 5.30 -0.84 6.33
C GLU A 132 6.64 -0.23 5.89
N ASP A 133 6.79 0.02 4.59
CA ASP A 133 7.93 0.70 3.99
C ASP A 133 7.40 1.51 2.81
N ASP A 134 7.23 2.81 3.00
CA ASP A 134 6.56 3.71 2.05
C ASP A 134 7.47 4.24 0.95
N LYS A 135 8.77 3.93 1.00
CA LYS A 135 9.79 4.43 0.05
C LYS A 135 9.74 5.95 -0.17
N GLY A 136 9.34 6.70 0.85
CA GLY A 136 9.22 8.16 0.80
C GLY A 136 7.95 8.66 0.11
N PHE A 137 6.97 7.78 -0.18
CA PHE A 137 5.67 8.15 -0.75
C PHE A 137 4.98 9.23 0.08
N PHE A 138 4.84 9.04 1.39
CA PHE A 138 4.21 10.04 2.26
C PHE A 138 5.07 11.28 2.46
N SER A 139 6.40 11.19 2.40
CA SER A 139 7.25 12.39 2.43
C SER A 139 6.99 13.32 1.24
N ILE A 140 6.80 12.75 0.04
CA ILE A 140 6.43 13.53 -1.15
C ILE A 140 5.05 14.18 -0.96
N LEU A 141 4.08 13.44 -0.40
CA LEU A 141 2.74 13.98 -0.14
C LEU A 141 2.74 15.08 0.92
N GLU A 142 3.48 14.91 2.01
CA GLU A 142 3.60 15.91 3.07
C GLU A 142 4.24 17.22 2.57
N GLU A 143 5.23 17.14 1.68
CA GLU A 143 5.83 18.33 1.05
C GLU A 143 4.78 19.13 0.26
N LEU A 144 3.91 18.45 -0.49
CA LEU A 144 2.86 19.08 -1.29
C LEU A 144 1.74 19.71 -0.45
N ILE A 145 1.45 19.14 0.72
CA ILE A 145 0.35 19.58 1.59
C ILE A 145 0.78 20.75 2.49
N ARG A 146 2.08 20.91 2.74
CA ARG A 146 2.62 22.00 3.58
C ARG A 146 2.78 23.32 2.85
N GLU A 147 2.80 23.30 1.51
CA GLU A 147 2.83 24.50 0.66
C GLU A 147 1.46 25.21 0.61
#